data_AF-A0A933HXG4-F1
#
_entry.id   AF-A0A933HXG4-F1
#
_cell.length_a   1.000
_cell.length_b   1.000
_cell.length_c   1.000
_cell.angle_alpha   90.00
_cell.angle_beta   90.00
_cell.angle_gamma   90.00
#
_symmetry.space_group_name_H-M   'P 1'
#
loop_
_entity.id
_entity.type
_entity.pdbx_description
1 polymer ?
#
loop_
_entity_poly.entity_id
_entity_poly.type
_entity_poly.pdbx_seq_one_letter_code
_entity_poly.pdbx_strand_id
1 'polypeptide(L)'
;MVGTGTSEDLFSILVQADASRVARDRWPAPAKSETGRSLIEAPLNLLARAWSLGARAAPASWMDRVHEIGFGALAGGRIAPFDPSERFPQVVELVRRTAAGAGREPALLAFISHGPVHGELAYLNFELVRRAAQTLRRLKGPACRPRLVVAVDPFALDTVPVTQEALYAGFMGHYHLGIDRAAVGRGRLSAAVLKATAWHRMPLRLLRCLAAGEAVGMALAGGVPATGRVRYAAREWLARQRAVSAMAGCPLAVLKRLEATPAFRRLEEEHPGWMHPASAWRRMEAWLMAALECPVLAGRREPSVAETGVLDEPARSAARLCLEALGLPESDVSAGLAALADELRRETPYRTRLFRLVARRVLGTGRPVVFVPLCHRADGEPRIDLGASWAWERLAGKKVVASSSAGEDWEGAAEDFAVRFGRENFR
;
A
#
# COMPACT_ATOMS: atom_id res chain seq x y z
N MET A 1 -9.25 -22.11 -14.57
CA MET A 1 -8.54 -22.45 -13.33
C MET A 1 -7.49 -21.39 -13.06
N VAL A 2 -7.76 -20.49 -12.12
CA VAL A 2 -6.80 -19.50 -11.62
C VAL A 2 -5.84 -20.26 -10.72
N GLY A 3 -4.53 -20.15 -10.97
CA GLY A 3 -3.52 -20.84 -10.16
C GLY A 3 -3.60 -20.39 -8.72
N THR A 4 -3.99 -21.30 -7.83
CA THR A 4 -4.13 -21.06 -6.40
C THR A 4 -2.75 -21.12 -5.73
N GLY A 5 -2.47 -20.20 -4.79
CA GLY A 5 -1.19 -20.03 -4.09
C GLY A 5 -0.43 -18.72 -4.24
N THR A 6 -0.99 -17.71 -4.88
CA THR A 6 -0.31 -16.44 -5.12
C THR A 6 -0.73 -15.36 -4.11
N SER A 7 -0.05 -14.21 -4.12
CA SER A 7 -0.49 -13.04 -3.35
C SER A 7 -1.84 -12.46 -3.82
N GLU A 8 -2.36 -12.94 -4.95
CA GLU A 8 -3.66 -12.54 -5.51
C GLU A 8 -4.80 -13.27 -4.80
N ASP A 9 -4.60 -14.49 -4.29
CA ASP A 9 -5.61 -15.19 -3.49
C ASP A 9 -5.85 -14.50 -2.14
N LEU A 10 -4.81 -13.95 -1.53
CA LEU A 10 -4.98 -13.13 -0.32
C LEU A 10 -5.75 -11.83 -0.60
N PHE A 11 -5.83 -11.40 -1.86
CA PHE A 11 -6.69 -10.28 -2.22
C PHE A 11 -8.12 -10.69 -2.47
N SER A 12 -8.38 -11.89 -3.00
CA SER A 12 -9.76 -12.31 -3.25
C SER A 12 -10.57 -12.29 -1.94
N ILE A 13 -9.95 -12.62 -0.80
CA ILE A 13 -10.55 -12.48 0.53
C ILE A 13 -11.04 -11.04 0.78
N LEU A 14 -10.18 -10.06 0.55
CA LEU A 14 -10.52 -8.64 0.76
C LEU A 14 -11.55 -8.15 -0.24
N VAL A 15 -11.39 -8.51 -1.53
CA VAL A 15 -12.33 -8.14 -2.59
C VAL A 15 -13.72 -8.72 -2.32
N GLN A 16 -13.81 -9.95 -1.83
CA GLN A 16 -15.08 -10.57 -1.49
C GLN A 16 -15.71 -9.96 -0.25
N ALA A 17 -14.93 -9.68 0.80
CA ALA A 17 -15.43 -8.99 1.98
C ALA A 17 -15.95 -7.58 1.63
N ASP A 18 -15.21 -6.84 0.80
CA ASP A 18 -15.64 -5.55 0.27
C ASP A 18 -16.93 -5.69 -0.55
N ALA A 19 -17.02 -6.67 -1.45
CA ALA A 19 -18.23 -6.91 -2.26
C ALA A 19 -19.46 -7.23 -1.40
N SER A 20 -19.30 -8.01 -0.33
CA SER A 20 -20.37 -8.25 0.64
C SER A 20 -20.83 -6.97 1.34
N ARG A 21 -19.91 -6.05 1.67
CA ARG A 21 -20.25 -4.72 2.19
C ARG A 21 -21.06 -3.90 1.19
N VAL A 22 -20.64 -3.84 -0.08
CA VAL A 22 -21.35 -3.09 -1.13
C VAL A 22 -22.79 -3.57 -1.29
N ALA A 23 -22.97 -4.89 -1.36
CA ALA A 23 -24.28 -5.50 -1.50
C ALA A 23 -25.21 -5.16 -0.32
N ARG A 24 -24.66 -5.16 0.90
CA ARG A 24 -25.37 -4.80 2.13
C ARG A 24 -25.74 -3.32 2.18
N ASP A 25 -24.78 -2.44 1.91
CA ASP A 25 -24.95 -0.99 2.01
C ASP A 25 -25.79 -0.43 0.84
N ARG A 26 -26.26 -1.31 -0.07
CA ARG A 26 -27.07 -1.01 -1.26
C ARG A 26 -26.44 0.09 -2.12
N TRP A 27 -25.11 0.12 -2.19
CA TRP A 27 -24.44 1.07 -3.05
C TRP A 27 -24.79 0.73 -4.51
N PRO A 28 -25.28 1.69 -5.31
CA PRO A 28 -25.58 1.45 -6.72
C PRO A 28 -24.26 1.27 -7.49
N ALA A 29 -23.78 0.03 -7.58
CA ALA A 29 -22.66 -0.30 -8.45
C ALA A 29 -23.16 -0.44 -9.89
N PRO A 30 -22.54 0.22 -10.89
CA PRO A 30 -22.93 0.05 -12.28
C PRO A 30 -22.76 -1.40 -12.72
N ALA A 31 -23.78 -1.95 -13.39
CA ALA A 31 -23.70 -3.28 -13.98
C ALA A 31 -22.64 -3.30 -15.09
N LYS A 32 -21.64 -4.18 -14.97
CA LYS A 32 -20.57 -4.35 -15.95
C LYS A 32 -20.73 -5.69 -16.66
N SER A 33 -21.37 -5.69 -17.83
CA SER A 33 -21.51 -6.91 -18.63
C SER A 33 -20.16 -7.39 -19.14
N GLU A 34 -20.01 -8.71 -19.31
CA GLU A 34 -18.80 -9.32 -19.86
C GLU A 34 -18.50 -8.81 -21.27
N THR A 35 -19.55 -8.61 -22.08
CA THR A 35 -19.47 -7.99 -23.40
C THR A 35 -18.97 -6.56 -23.33
N GLY A 36 -19.48 -5.76 -22.39
CA GLY A 36 -19.03 -4.39 -22.15
C GLY A 36 -17.55 -4.37 -21.76
N ARG A 37 -17.12 -5.24 -20.83
CA ARG A 37 -15.70 -5.36 -20.47
C ARG A 37 -14.83 -5.72 -21.68
N SER A 38 -15.25 -6.66 -22.50
CA SER A 38 -14.46 -7.14 -23.64
C SER A 38 -14.33 -6.10 -24.77
N LEU A 39 -15.42 -5.41 -25.10
CA LEU A 39 -15.45 -4.43 -26.20
C LEU A 39 -14.93 -3.04 -25.79
N ILE A 40 -15.01 -2.69 -24.51
CA ILE A 40 -14.65 -1.34 -24.03
C ILE A 40 -13.27 -1.33 -23.36
N GLU A 41 -12.96 -2.30 -22.50
CA GLU A 41 -11.73 -2.21 -21.70
C GLU A 41 -10.47 -2.28 -22.58
N ALA A 42 -10.43 -3.20 -23.55
CA ALA A 42 -9.22 -3.39 -24.34
C ALA A 42 -8.88 -2.17 -25.22
N PRO A 43 -9.80 -1.59 -26.00
CA PRO A 43 -9.52 -0.37 -26.75
C PRO A 43 -9.12 0.81 -25.85
N LEU A 44 -9.79 0.99 -24.72
CA LEU A 44 -9.48 2.09 -23.80
C LEU A 44 -8.13 1.89 -23.09
N ASN A 45 -7.75 0.66 -22.75
CA ASN A 45 -6.42 0.36 -22.22
C ASN A 45 -5.33 0.62 -23.27
N LEU A 46 -5.58 0.29 -24.56
CA LEU A 46 -4.67 0.62 -25.66
C LEU A 46 -4.55 2.13 -25.87
N LEU A 47 -5.67 2.85 -25.84
CA LEU A 47 -5.69 4.31 -25.89
C LEU A 47 -4.87 4.90 -24.73
N ALA A 48 -5.08 4.41 -23.51
CA ALA A 48 -4.35 4.88 -22.34
C ALA A 48 -2.85 4.55 -22.41
N ARG A 49 -2.48 3.42 -23.04
CA ARG A 49 -1.08 3.11 -23.35
C ARG A 49 -0.49 4.08 -24.37
N ALA A 50 -1.21 4.39 -25.46
CA ALA A 50 -0.78 5.37 -26.46
C ALA A 50 -0.63 6.75 -25.83
N TRP A 51 -1.61 7.17 -25.02
CA TRP A 51 -1.57 8.38 -24.24
C TRP A 51 -0.37 8.40 -23.27
N SER A 52 -0.05 7.28 -22.60
CA SER A 52 1.13 7.19 -21.74
C SER A 52 2.43 7.34 -22.51
N LEU A 53 2.52 6.86 -23.76
CA LEU A 53 3.69 7.06 -24.60
C LEU A 53 3.81 8.54 -25.01
N GLY A 54 2.70 9.16 -25.42
CA GLY A 54 2.63 10.59 -25.70
C GLY A 54 3.03 11.45 -24.50
N ALA A 55 2.53 11.13 -23.31
CA ALA A 55 2.85 11.80 -22.06
C ALA A 55 4.35 11.73 -21.70
N ARG A 56 5.03 10.63 -22.06
CA ARG A 56 6.48 10.48 -21.86
C ARG A 56 7.29 11.29 -22.87
N ALA A 57 6.77 11.47 -24.08
CA ALA A 57 7.40 12.28 -25.13
C ALA A 57 7.17 13.79 -24.93
N ALA A 58 5.99 14.18 -24.42
CA ALA A 58 5.65 15.58 -24.14
C ALA A 58 6.52 16.17 -23.02
N PRO A 59 6.79 17.48 -22.96
CA PRO A 59 7.54 18.11 -21.87
C PRO A 59 6.97 17.81 -20.48
N ALA A 60 7.82 17.71 -19.46
CA ALA A 60 7.37 17.38 -18.10
C ALA A 60 6.36 18.40 -17.54
N SER A 61 6.41 19.67 -17.97
CA SER A 61 5.46 20.71 -17.57
C SER A 61 4.04 20.47 -18.10
N TRP A 62 3.90 19.74 -19.21
CA TRP A 62 2.58 19.38 -19.72
C TRP A 62 1.87 18.41 -18.76
N MET A 63 2.59 17.38 -18.30
CA MET A 63 2.05 16.43 -17.33
C MET A 63 1.74 17.05 -15.97
N ASP A 64 2.52 18.05 -15.57
CA ASP A 64 2.25 18.83 -14.36
C ASP A 64 0.90 19.55 -14.44
N ARG A 65 0.60 20.20 -15.58
CA ARG A 65 -0.72 20.82 -15.82
C ARG A 65 -1.84 19.79 -15.85
N VAL A 66 -1.62 18.62 -16.45
CA VAL A 66 -2.61 17.53 -16.47
C VAL A 66 -2.92 17.07 -15.04
N HIS A 67 -1.89 16.89 -14.21
CA HIS A 67 -2.07 16.53 -12.80
C HIS A 67 -2.77 17.63 -12.01
N GLU A 68 -2.41 18.89 -12.20
CA GLU A 68 -3.03 20.03 -11.50
C GLU A 68 -4.53 20.12 -11.83
N ILE A 69 -4.89 20.08 -13.10
CA ILE A 69 -6.29 20.14 -13.54
C ILE A 69 -7.04 18.89 -13.09
N GLY A 70 -6.47 17.71 -13.31
CA GLY A 70 -7.12 16.44 -13.01
C GLY A 70 -7.38 16.26 -11.52
N PHE A 71 -6.37 16.44 -10.67
CA PHE A 71 -6.53 16.29 -9.23
C PHE A 71 -7.33 17.45 -8.60
N GLY A 72 -7.21 18.68 -9.13
CA GLY A 72 -8.04 19.80 -8.69
C GLY A 72 -9.52 19.58 -8.99
N ALA A 73 -9.85 19.03 -10.17
CA ALA A 73 -11.23 18.66 -10.51
C ALA A 73 -11.75 17.52 -9.61
N LEU A 74 -10.94 16.48 -9.37
CA LEU A 74 -11.30 15.37 -8.47
C LEU A 74 -11.49 15.82 -7.01
N ALA A 75 -10.77 16.86 -6.58
CA ALA A 75 -10.97 17.50 -5.28
C ALA A 75 -12.22 18.42 -5.24
N GLY A 76 -13.00 18.51 -6.32
CA GLY A 76 -14.17 19.39 -6.41
C GLY A 76 -13.79 20.88 -6.35
N GLY A 77 -12.58 21.24 -6.80
CA GLY A 77 -12.04 22.60 -6.71
C GLY A 77 -11.59 23.00 -5.30
N ARG A 78 -11.72 22.11 -4.29
CA ARG A 78 -11.27 22.38 -2.93
C ARG A 78 -9.77 22.24 -2.84
N ILE A 79 -9.13 23.21 -2.20
CA ILE A 79 -7.69 23.25 -2.01
C ILE A 79 -7.41 23.13 -0.52
N ALA A 80 -6.63 22.12 -0.14
CA ALA A 80 -6.14 22.03 1.23
C ALA A 80 -5.00 23.05 1.42
N PRO A 81 -5.01 23.85 2.49
CA PRO A 81 -3.86 24.63 2.90
C PRO A 81 -2.60 23.75 2.96
N PHE A 82 -1.51 24.24 2.36
CA PHE A 82 -0.22 23.57 2.34
C PHE A 82 0.85 24.66 2.32
N ASP A 83 1.44 24.93 3.47
CA ASP A 83 2.59 25.82 3.59
C ASP A 83 3.84 25.00 3.95
N PRO A 84 4.68 24.66 2.96
CA PRO A 84 5.89 23.93 3.23
C PRO A 84 7.07 24.87 3.55
N SER A 85 6.87 26.18 3.69
CA SER A 85 7.94 27.19 3.76
C SER A 85 8.99 26.91 4.85
N GLU A 86 8.56 26.47 6.03
CA GLU A 86 9.46 26.16 7.16
C GLU A 86 10.37 24.97 6.88
N ARG A 87 9.81 23.89 6.30
CA ARG A 87 10.51 22.59 6.17
C ARG A 87 11.11 22.35 4.80
N PHE A 88 10.55 22.92 3.75
CA PHE A 88 11.00 22.70 2.38
C PHE A 88 12.48 23.06 2.15
N PRO A 89 13.00 24.19 2.66
CA PRO A 89 14.43 24.51 2.53
C PRO A 89 15.33 23.43 3.16
N GLN A 90 14.91 22.87 4.31
CA GLN A 90 15.65 21.79 4.99
C GLN A 90 15.67 20.50 4.15
N VAL A 91 14.56 20.17 3.47
CA VAL A 91 14.49 19.02 2.57
C VAL A 91 15.34 19.23 1.31
N VAL A 92 15.33 20.44 0.74
CA VAL A 92 16.22 20.80 -0.38
C VAL A 92 17.68 20.60 0.02
N GLU A 93 18.08 21.10 1.19
CA GLU A 93 19.44 20.93 1.69
C GLU A 93 19.78 19.46 1.97
N LEU A 94 18.85 18.68 2.53
CA LEU A 94 19.01 17.24 2.71
C LEU A 94 19.27 16.53 1.37
N VAL A 95 18.48 16.82 0.33
CA VAL A 95 18.65 16.25 -1.02
C VAL A 95 20.02 16.63 -1.60
N ARG A 96 20.43 17.89 -1.47
CA ARG A 96 21.72 18.40 -1.96
C ARG A 96 22.91 17.71 -1.27
N ARG A 97 22.91 17.65 0.06
CA ARG A 97 23.95 16.97 0.84
C ARG A 97 24.04 15.50 0.51
N THR A 98 22.88 14.83 0.42
CA THR A 98 22.81 13.40 0.03
C THR A 98 23.41 13.18 -1.36
N ALA A 99 23.08 14.04 -2.31
CA ALA A 99 23.60 13.96 -3.68
C ALA A 99 25.12 14.16 -3.72
N ALA A 100 25.62 15.16 -2.99
CA ALA A 100 27.04 15.46 -2.90
C ALA A 100 27.82 14.31 -2.24
N GLY A 101 27.34 13.80 -1.10
CA GLY A 101 28.00 12.71 -0.37
C GLY A 101 28.05 11.39 -1.15
N ALA A 102 27.02 11.10 -1.95
CA ALA A 102 26.98 9.88 -2.75
C ALA A 102 27.60 10.03 -4.17
N GLY A 103 27.99 11.24 -4.56
CA GLY A 103 28.45 11.55 -5.92
C GLY A 103 27.40 11.28 -7.00
N ARG A 104 26.12 11.19 -6.64
CA ARG A 104 25.00 10.90 -7.55
C ARG A 104 23.70 11.38 -6.95
N GLU A 105 22.75 11.71 -7.81
CA GLU A 105 21.44 12.18 -7.37
C GLU A 105 20.64 11.08 -6.62
N PRO A 106 20.01 11.38 -5.47
CA PRO A 106 19.19 10.40 -4.76
C PRO A 106 17.88 10.10 -5.48
N ALA A 107 17.32 8.92 -5.26
CA ALA A 107 15.91 8.69 -5.54
C ALA A 107 15.05 9.45 -4.53
N LEU A 108 13.86 9.91 -4.94
CA LEU A 108 12.90 10.51 -4.00
C LEU A 108 11.69 9.60 -3.83
N LEU A 109 11.29 9.35 -2.59
CA LEU A 109 10.07 8.63 -2.25
C LEU A 109 9.19 9.48 -1.34
N ALA A 110 8.16 10.09 -1.91
CA ALA A 110 7.16 10.79 -1.12
C ALA A 110 6.13 9.79 -0.56
N PHE A 111 5.97 9.78 0.76
CA PHE A 111 4.96 8.99 1.44
C PHE A 111 3.80 9.89 1.82
N ILE A 112 2.62 9.64 1.26
CA ILE A 112 1.38 10.34 1.66
C ILE A 112 0.65 9.52 2.73
N SER A 113 0.09 10.21 3.74
CA SER A 113 -0.91 9.63 4.64
C SER A 113 -2.15 9.19 3.87
N HIS A 114 -2.98 8.32 4.44
CA HIS A 114 -4.33 8.09 3.90
C HIS A 114 -5.28 9.12 4.45
N GLY A 115 -5.81 10.00 3.59
CA GLY A 115 -6.91 10.86 3.99
C GLY A 115 -8.21 10.07 4.12
N PRO A 116 -9.26 10.65 4.75
CA PRO A 116 -10.59 10.07 4.76
C PRO A 116 -11.06 9.74 3.35
N VAL A 117 -11.64 8.56 3.14
CA VAL A 117 -12.06 8.08 1.80
C VAL A 117 -13.52 8.41 1.47
N HIS A 118 -14.29 8.85 2.47
CA HIS A 118 -15.69 9.20 2.36
C HIS A 118 -15.98 10.55 3.01
N GLY A 119 -17.13 11.12 2.66
CA GLY A 119 -17.63 12.38 3.23
C GLY A 119 -16.87 13.62 2.77
N GLU A 120 -17.04 14.70 3.51
CA GLU A 120 -16.54 16.02 3.14
C GLU A 120 -15.02 16.14 3.09
N LEU A 121 -14.28 15.18 3.66
CA LEU A 121 -12.81 15.19 3.69
C LEU A 121 -12.18 14.32 2.58
N ALA A 122 -12.99 13.68 1.74
CA ALA A 122 -12.50 12.82 0.65
C ALA A 122 -11.55 13.54 -0.33
N TYR A 123 -11.74 14.85 -0.51
CA TYR A 123 -10.88 15.68 -1.37
C TYR A 123 -9.41 15.69 -0.93
N LEU A 124 -9.11 15.47 0.37
CA LEU A 124 -7.75 15.46 0.90
C LEU A 124 -6.87 14.39 0.25
N ASN A 125 -7.45 13.26 -0.18
CA ASN A 125 -6.70 12.22 -0.87
C ASN A 125 -6.14 12.72 -2.21
N PHE A 126 -6.92 13.47 -2.98
CA PHE A 126 -6.48 14.04 -4.25
C PHE A 126 -5.48 15.17 -4.05
N GLU A 127 -5.73 16.02 -3.05
CA GLU A 127 -4.80 17.10 -2.68
C GLU A 127 -3.45 16.55 -2.21
N LEU A 128 -3.41 15.49 -1.40
CA LEU A 128 -2.16 14.83 -0.99
C LEU A 128 -1.34 14.34 -2.18
N VAL A 129 -2.00 13.68 -3.14
CA VAL A 129 -1.33 13.20 -4.36
C VAL A 129 -0.79 14.36 -5.19
N ARG A 130 -1.59 15.43 -5.35
CA ARG A 130 -1.19 16.65 -6.07
C ARG A 130 0.02 17.31 -5.40
N ARG A 131 -0.02 17.52 -4.08
CA ARG A 131 1.09 18.10 -3.31
C ARG A 131 2.33 17.21 -3.33
N ALA A 132 2.19 15.89 -3.32
CA ALA A 132 3.31 14.98 -3.48
C ALA A 132 4.01 15.17 -4.84
N ALA A 133 3.26 15.20 -5.94
CA ALA A 133 3.82 15.40 -7.27
C ALA A 133 4.53 16.76 -7.38
N GLN A 134 3.90 17.84 -6.93
CA GLN A 134 4.48 19.18 -6.91
C GLN A 134 5.76 19.24 -6.07
N THR A 135 5.75 18.67 -4.86
CA THR A 135 6.90 18.66 -3.95
C THR A 135 8.06 17.90 -4.57
N LEU A 136 7.82 16.71 -5.12
CA LEU A 136 8.84 15.90 -5.78
C LEU A 136 9.46 16.63 -6.98
N ARG A 137 8.64 17.30 -7.79
CA ARG A 137 9.10 18.09 -8.94
C ARG A 137 9.93 19.29 -8.50
N ARG A 138 9.51 20.01 -7.45
CA ARG A 138 10.30 21.14 -6.90
C ARG A 138 11.66 20.67 -6.36
N LEU A 139 11.74 19.48 -5.76
CA LEU A 139 12.98 18.92 -5.24
C LEU A 139 13.92 18.39 -6.34
N LYS A 140 13.38 17.72 -7.37
CA LYS A 140 14.17 17.15 -8.49
C LYS A 140 14.45 18.13 -9.63
N GLY A 141 13.68 19.21 -9.72
CA GLY A 141 13.75 20.17 -10.82
C GLY A 141 12.70 19.94 -11.92
N PRO A 142 12.62 20.86 -12.90
CA PRO A 142 11.51 20.99 -13.85
C PRO A 142 11.39 19.83 -14.84
N ALA A 143 12.45 19.05 -15.06
CA ALA A 143 12.43 17.87 -15.92
C ALA A 143 11.85 16.63 -15.22
N CYS A 144 11.65 16.69 -13.90
CA CYS A 144 11.14 15.57 -13.12
C CYS A 144 9.72 15.18 -13.54
N ARG A 145 9.50 13.86 -13.65
CA ARG A 145 8.20 13.25 -13.91
C ARG A 145 7.87 12.29 -12.77
N PRO A 146 7.33 12.80 -11.65
CA PRO A 146 6.97 11.96 -10.53
C PRO A 146 6.03 10.85 -10.97
N ARG A 147 6.35 9.60 -10.60
CA ARG A 147 5.42 8.49 -10.75
C ARG A 147 4.60 8.35 -9.48
N LEU A 148 3.36 7.93 -9.61
CA LEU A 148 2.46 7.76 -8.49
C LEU A 148 2.16 6.28 -8.31
N VAL A 149 2.28 5.77 -7.09
CA VAL A 149 1.76 4.46 -6.71
C VAL A 149 0.40 4.73 -6.07
N VAL A 150 -0.63 4.67 -6.89
CA VAL A 150 -2.01 4.75 -6.42
C VAL A 150 -2.58 3.36 -6.51
N ALA A 151 -3.25 2.93 -5.45
CA ALA A 151 -4.07 1.74 -5.54
C ALA A 151 -5.18 2.05 -6.55
N VAL A 152 -5.21 1.33 -7.66
CA VAL A 152 -6.39 1.29 -8.52
C VAL A 152 -7.32 0.36 -7.76
N ASP A 153 -8.04 0.93 -6.79
CA ASP A 153 -8.87 0.14 -5.90
C ASP A 153 -10.05 -0.37 -6.72
N PRO A 154 -10.18 -1.70 -6.95
CA PRO A 154 -11.32 -2.25 -7.62
C PRO A 154 -12.62 -1.77 -6.98
N PHE A 155 -12.70 -1.48 -5.67
CA PHE A 155 -13.91 -0.89 -5.10
C PHE A 155 -14.26 0.49 -5.70
N ALA A 156 -13.30 1.42 -5.72
CA ALA A 156 -13.50 2.72 -6.36
C ALA A 156 -13.77 2.58 -7.86
N LEU A 157 -13.14 1.61 -8.53
CA LEU A 157 -13.42 1.35 -9.94
C LEU A 157 -14.74 0.63 -10.20
N ASP A 158 -15.19 -0.21 -9.27
CA ASP A 158 -16.42 -0.98 -9.32
C ASP A 158 -17.64 -0.10 -9.12
N THR A 159 -17.44 1.05 -8.48
CA THR A 159 -18.44 2.13 -8.42
C THR A 159 -18.51 3.01 -9.67
N VAL A 160 -17.59 2.89 -10.64
CA VAL A 160 -17.61 3.71 -11.87
C VAL A 160 -17.95 2.89 -13.13
N PRO A 161 -18.49 3.54 -14.17
CA PRO A 161 -18.72 2.88 -15.46
C PRO A 161 -17.45 2.24 -16.03
N VAL A 162 -17.62 1.13 -16.77
CA VAL A 162 -16.52 0.36 -17.39
C VAL A 162 -15.57 1.21 -18.24
N THR A 163 -16.06 2.31 -18.84
CA THR A 163 -15.26 3.26 -19.60
C THR A 163 -14.26 4.02 -18.73
N GLN A 164 -14.72 4.56 -17.61
CA GLN A 164 -13.90 5.30 -16.65
C GLN A 164 -12.90 4.37 -15.98
N GLU A 165 -13.34 3.16 -15.61
CA GLU A 165 -12.46 2.13 -15.08
C GLU A 165 -11.30 1.84 -16.04
N ALA A 166 -11.59 1.54 -17.32
CA ALA A 166 -10.58 1.12 -18.27
C ALA A 166 -9.57 2.24 -18.58
N LEU A 167 -10.05 3.47 -18.76
CA LEU A 167 -9.18 4.64 -18.96
C LEU A 167 -8.26 4.85 -17.76
N TYR A 168 -8.81 4.81 -16.56
CA TYR A 168 -8.04 5.00 -15.34
C TYR A 168 -7.02 3.87 -15.12
N ALA A 169 -7.44 2.60 -15.26
CA ALA A 169 -6.57 1.44 -15.09
C ALA A 169 -5.41 1.46 -16.11
N GLY A 170 -5.69 1.79 -17.36
CA GLY A 170 -4.66 1.94 -18.39
C GLY A 170 -3.72 3.11 -18.10
N PHE A 171 -4.24 4.29 -17.75
CA PHE A 171 -3.44 5.47 -17.46
C PHE A 171 -2.51 5.22 -16.28
N MET A 172 -3.08 4.80 -15.15
CA MET A 172 -2.33 4.51 -13.93
C MET A 172 -1.36 3.36 -14.14
N GLY A 173 -1.77 2.36 -14.90
CA GLY A 173 -0.97 1.17 -15.20
C GLY A 173 0.27 1.45 -16.03
N HIS A 174 0.14 2.26 -17.08
CA HIS A 174 1.19 2.48 -18.07
C HIS A 174 2.06 3.70 -17.78
N TYR A 175 1.46 4.84 -17.37
CA TYR A 175 2.22 6.05 -17.08
C TYR A 175 2.76 6.05 -15.66
N HIS A 176 1.90 5.70 -14.70
CA HIS A 176 2.22 5.63 -13.28
C HIS A 176 2.61 4.21 -12.85
N LEU A 177 2.55 3.95 -11.54
CA LEU A 177 2.77 2.64 -10.92
C LEU A 177 1.45 2.09 -10.39
N GLY A 178 0.42 2.16 -11.24
CA GLY A 178 -0.92 1.66 -10.94
C GLY A 178 -0.92 0.19 -10.56
N ILE A 179 -1.69 -0.09 -9.53
CA ILE A 179 -1.92 -1.40 -8.96
C ILE A 179 -3.27 -1.88 -9.43
N ASP A 180 -3.34 -2.92 -10.24
CA ASP A 180 -4.62 -3.59 -10.48
C ASP A 180 -4.75 -4.81 -9.58
N ARG A 181 -5.75 -4.81 -8.68
CA ARG A 181 -6.03 -5.91 -7.75
C ARG A 181 -6.83 -7.05 -8.41
N ALA A 182 -7.50 -6.78 -9.53
CA ALA A 182 -8.37 -7.72 -10.23
C ALA A 182 -7.91 -8.00 -11.67
N ALA A 183 -6.64 -7.75 -12.00
CA ALA A 183 -6.09 -7.98 -13.34
C ALA A 183 -6.39 -9.39 -13.89
N VAL A 184 -6.49 -10.39 -13.01
CA VAL A 184 -6.83 -11.79 -13.34
C VAL A 184 -8.31 -12.01 -13.64
N GLY A 185 -9.19 -11.18 -13.08
CA GLY A 185 -10.64 -11.20 -13.33
C GLY A 185 -11.06 -10.46 -14.60
N ARG A 186 -10.12 -9.81 -15.30
CA ARG A 186 -10.40 -9.12 -16.58
C ARG A 186 -10.43 -10.11 -17.75
N GLY A 187 -11.10 -9.72 -18.82
CA GLY A 187 -11.07 -10.46 -20.09
C GLY A 187 -9.63 -10.66 -20.60
N ARG A 188 -9.37 -11.75 -21.34
CA ARG A 188 -8.01 -12.19 -21.73
C ARG A 188 -7.15 -11.08 -22.34
N LEU A 189 -7.74 -10.24 -23.20
CA LEU A 189 -7.03 -9.16 -23.88
C LEU A 189 -6.64 -8.02 -22.90
N SER A 190 -7.58 -7.56 -22.07
CA SER A 190 -7.30 -6.58 -21.01
C SER A 190 -6.26 -7.10 -20.02
N ALA A 191 -6.39 -8.37 -19.60
CA ALA A 191 -5.42 -9.02 -18.72
C ALA A 191 -4.00 -9.05 -19.34
N ALA A 192 -3.89 -9.26 -20.65
CA ALA A 192 -2.61 -9.21 -21.36
C ALA A 192 -2.00 -7.79 -21.38
N VAL A 193 -2.81 -6.77 -21.69
CA VAL A 193 -2.37 -5.36 -21.73
C VAL A 193 -1.94 -4.87 -20.34
N LEU A 194 -2.70 -5.25 -19.30
CA LEU A 194 -2.49 -4.85 -17.92
C LEU A 194 -1.60 -5.83 -17.13
N LYS A 195 -1.02 -6.85 -17.76
CA LYS A 195 -0.17 -7.84 -17.06
C LYS A 195 0.99 -7.22 -16.27
N ALA A 196 1.48 -6.05 -16.68
CA ALA A 196 2.53 -5.32 -15.99
C ALA A 196 2.04 -4.55 -14.74
N THR A 197 0.74 -4.32 -14.61
CA THR A 197 0.08 -3.59 -13.52
C THR A 197 -0.41 -4.51 -12.41
N ALA A 198 -0.34 -5.83 -12.64
CA ALA A 198 -0.63 -6.85 -11.64
C ALA A 198 0.11 -6.55 -10.33
N TRP A 199 -0.62 -6.57 -9.22
CA TRP A 199 -0.10 -6.16 -7.92
C TRP A 199 1.22 -6.83 -7.54
N HIS A 200 1.35 -8.14 -7.78
CA HIS A 200 2.53 -8.90 -7.40
C HIS A 200 3.82 -8.35 -8.06
N ARG A 201 3.69 -7.59 -9.15
CA ARG A 201 4.79 -6.95 -9.88
C ARG A 201 5.04 -5.51 -9.45
N MET A 202 4.09 -4.85 -8.80
CA MET A 202 4.23 -3.45 -8.38
C MET A 202 5.49 -3.21 -7.54
N PRO A 203 5.80 -4.02 -6.50
CA PRO A 203 7.01 -3.78 -5.70
C PRO A 203 8.27 -3.78 -6.55
N LEU A 204 8.38 -4.68 -7.54
CA LEU A 204 9.55 -4.71 -8.43
C LEU A 204 9.62 -3.49 -9.34
N ARG A 205 8.48 -3.00 -9.84
CA ARG A 205 8.42 -1.77 -10.65
C ARG A 205 8.82 -0.54 -9.83
N LEU A 206 8.30 -0.43 -8.60
CA LEU A 206 8.68 0.63 -7.66
C LEU A 206 10.19 0.62 -7.39
N LEU A 207 10.75 -0.52 -7.00
CA LEU A 207 12.17 -0.65 -6.71
C LEU A 207 13.05 -0.34 -7.93
N ARG A 208 12.63 -0.71 -9.15
CA ARG A 208 13.34 -0.33 -10.38
C ARG A 208 13.33 1.18 -10.63
N CYS A 209 12.20 1.85 -10.42
CA CYS A 209 12.12 3.31 -10.57
C CYS A 209 13.03 4.00 -9.56
N LEU A 210 13.00 3.56 -8.29
CA LEU A 210 13.87 4.10 -7.24
C LEU A 210 15.35 3.80 -7.51
N ALA A 211 15.71 2.59 -7.94
CA ALA A 211 17.10 2.24 -8.29
C ALA A 211 17.64 3.10 -9.45
N ALA A 212 16.77 3.50 -10.39
CA ALA A 212 17.11 4.44 -11.46
C ALA A 212 17.28 5.90 -10.98
N GLY A 213 16.99 6.20 -9.71
CA GLY A 213 17.05 7.56 -9.16
C GLY A 213 15.81 8.40 -9.46
N GLU A 214 14.69 7.79 -9.87
CA GLU A 214 13.45 8.51 -10.16
C GLU A 214 12.76 8.98 -8.87
N ALA A 215 11.73 9.83 -9.04
CA ALA A 215 10.86 10.30 -7.97
C ALA A 215 9.51 9.56 -8.00
N VAL A 216 9.08 9.08 -6.84
CA VAL A 216 7.82 8.35 -6.68
C VAL A 216 7.01 8.91 -5.51
N GLY A 217 5.73 9.19 -5.73
CA GLY A 217 4.76 9.45 -4.66
C GLY A 217 3.91 8.21 -4.40
N MET A 218 3.71 7.83 -3.14
CA MET A 218 2.88 6.68 -2.80
C MET A 218 2.19 6.84 -1.45
N ALA A 219 0.97 6.32 -1.32
CA ALA A 219 0.35 6.20 0.00
C ALA A 219 1.06 5.11 0.80
N LEU A 220 1.54 5.44 2.00
CA LEU A 220 2.37 4.50 2.79
C LEU A 220 1.59 3.21 3.11
N ALA A 221 0.29 3.27 3.45
CA ALA A 221 -0.49 2.05 3.67
C ALA A 221 -0.81 1.27 2.37
N GLY A 222 -0.50 1.80 1.18
CA GLY A 222 -0.59 1.09 -0.10
C GLY A 222 -2.01 0.78 -0.60
N GLY A 223 -2.96 1.69 -0.39
CA GLY A 223 -4.38 1.57 -0.74
C GLY A 223 -5.31 1.83 0.45
N VAL A 224 -6.64 1.75 0.25
CA VAL A 224 -7.69 2.07 1.25
C VAL A 224 -7.38 1.52 2.65
N PRO A 225 -7.65 2.28 3.73
CA PRO A 225 -7.31 1.92 5.11
C PRO A 225 -7.65 0.47 5.50
N ALA A 226 -8.81 -0.05 5.09
CA ALA A 226 -9.21 -1.44 5.35
C ALA A 226 -8.20 -2.46 4.78
N THR A 227 -7.84 -2.32 3.51
CA THR A 227 -6.77 -3.12 2.88
C THR A 227 -5.42 -2.87 3.53
N GLY A 228 -5.12 -1.62 3.88
CA GLY A 228 -3.92 -1.19 4.59
C GLY A 228 -3.70 -1.99 5.88
N ARG A 229 -4.69 -1.94 6.77
CA ARG A 229 -4.69 -2.56 8.09
C ARG A 229 -4.66 -4.07 7.99
N VAL A 230 -5.61 -4.72 7.33
CA VAL A 230 -5.66 -6.19 7.35
C VAL A 230 -4.55 -6.81 6.52
N ARG A 231 -4.33 -6.36 5.29
CA ARG A 231 -3.36 -7.01 4.40
C ARG A 231 -1.93 -6.80 4.85
N TYR A 232 -1.58 -5.60 5.28
CA TYR A 232 -0.18 -5.30 5.58
C TYR A 232 0.14 -5.45 7.05
N ALA A 233 -0.72 -5.01 7.97
CA ALA A 233 -0.45 -5.22 9.40
C ALA A 233 -0.43 -6.71 9.72
N ALA A 234 -1.47 -7.47 9.38
CA ALA A 234 -1.56 -8.89 9.76
C ALA A 234 -0.42 -9.72 9.14
N ARG A 235 -0.11 -9.50 7.86
CA ARG A 235 0.94 -10.27 7.17
C ARG A 235 2.34 -9.90 7.63
N GLU A 236 2.63 -8.62 7.81
CA GLU A 236 3.94 -8.20 8.30
C GLU A 236 4.12 -8.60 9.77
N TRP A 237 3.09 -8.45 10.59
CA TRP A 237 3.05 -8.95 11.95
C TRP A 237 3.31 -10.45 11.99
N LEU A 238 2.53 -11.26 11.28
CA LEU A 238 2.68 -12.71 11.29
C LEU A 238 4.06 -13.15 10.78
N ALA A 239 4.61 -12.45 9.78
CA ALA A 239 5.96 -12.70 9.30
C ALA A 239 7.04 -12.44 10.37
N ARG A 240 6.87 -11.43 11.24
CA ARG A 240 7.76 -11.17 12.39
C ARG A 240 7.64 -12.27 13.44
N GLN A 241 6.42 -12.66 13.79
CA GLN A 241 6.18 -13.73 14.78
C GLN A 241 6.76 -15.06 14.31
N ARG A 242 6.61 -15.37 13.02
CA ARG A 242 7.25 -16.55 12.42
C ARG A 242 8.78 -16.47 12.50
N ALA A 243 9.38 -15.30 12.31
CA ALA A 243 10.84 -15.17 12.27
C ALA A 243 11.52 -15.49 13.61
N VAL A 244 10.81 -15.33 14.72
CA VAL A 244 11.31 -15.61 16.08
C VAL A 244 10.83 -16.97 16.62
N SER A 245 9.93 -17.65 15.92
CA SER A 245 9.37 -18.93 16.33
C SER A 245 10.35 -20.08 16.08
N ALA A 246 10.48 -20.99 17.07
CA ALA A 246 11.19 -22.25 16.89
C ALA A 246 10.55 -23.16 15.81
N MET A 247 9.27 -22.95 15.50
CA MET A 247 8.51 -23.67 14.48
C MET A 247 8.69 -23.09 13.06
N ALA A 248 9.53 -22.07 12.87
CA ALA A 248 9.74 -21.42 11.57
C ALA A 248 10.18 -22.40 10.46
N GLY A 249 10.92 -23.45 10.82
CA GLY A 249 11.37 -24.52 9.92
C GLY A 249 10.33 -25.62 9.66
N CYS A 250 9.19 -25.61 10.36
CA CYS A 250 8.20 -26.70 10.35
C CYS A 250 6.79 -26.23 9.92
N PRO A 251 6.63 -25.65 8.70
CA PRO A 251 5.37 -25.06 8.24
C PRO A 251 4.16 -26.00 8.32
N LEU A 252 4.32 -27.27 7.96
CA LEU A 252 3.22 -28.24 7.96
C LEU A 252 2.76 -28.60 9.37
N ALA A 253 3.66 -28.62 10.35
CA ALA A 253 3.30 -28.87 11.74
C ALA A 253 2.48 -27.71 12.32
N VAL A 254 2.84 -26.47 11.98
CA VAL A 254 2.05 -25.28 12.35
C VAL A 254 0.65 -25.34 11.74
N LEU A 255 0.56 -25.66 10.44
CA LEU A 255 -0.73 -25.79 9.78
C LEU A 255 -1.59 -26.88 10.42
N LYS A 256 -1.03 -28.07 10.70
CA LYS A 256 -1.75 -29.16 11.35
C LYS A 256 -2.31 -28.75 12.73
N ARG A 257 -1.58 -27.92 13.49
CA ARG A 257 -2.07 -27.37 14.76
C ARG A 257 -3.26 -26.44 14.55
N LEU A 258 -3.22 -25.59 13.54
CA LEU A 258 -4.34 -24.71 13.19
C LEU A 258 -5.56 -25.50 12.70
N GLU A 259 -5.36 -26.49 11.82
CA GLU A 259 -6.41 -27.38 11.31
C GLU A 259 -7.07 -28.23 12.40
N ALA A 260 -6.43 -28.39 13.56
CA ALA A 260 -7.04 -29.04 14.72
C ALA A 260 -8.03 -28.11 15.47
N THR A 261 -7.99 -26.80 15.23
CA THR A 261 -8.88 -25.84 15.89
C THR A 261 -10.25 -25.81 15.19
N PRO A 262 -11.37 -25.79 15.94
CA PRO A 262 -12.71 -25.70 15.35
C PRO A 262 -12.92 -24.44 14.51
N ALA A 263 -12.33 -23.32 14.93
CA ALA A 263 -12.45 -22.03 14.23
C ALA A 263 -11.81 -22.05 12.83
N PHE A 264 -10.69 -22.76 12.67
CA PHE A 264 -10.05 -22.90 11.37
C PHE A 264 -10.87 -23.77 10.41
N ARG A 265 -11.37 -24.92 10.89
CA ARG A 265 -12.19 -25.82 10.08
C ARG A 265 -13.48 -25.17 9.60
N ARG A 266 -14.16 -24.46 10.49
CA ARG A 266 -15.38 -23.71 10.14
C ARG A 266 -15.14 -22.75 8.97
N LEU A 267 -14.03 -21.99 9.02
CA LEU A 267 -13.68 -21.08 7.92
C LEU A 267 -13.48 -21.83 6.59
N GLU A 268 -12.77 -22.97 6.64
CA GLU A 268 -12.49 -23.77 5.46
C GLU A 268 -13.78 -24.38 4.87
N GLU A 269 -14.71 -24.81 5.71
CA GLU A 269 -16.02 -25.36 5.32
C GLU A 269 -16.95 -24.29 4.72
N GLU A 270 -16.99 -23.10 5.33
CA GLU A 270 -17.85 -21.99 4.87
C GLU A 270 -17.28 -21.30 3.62
N HIS A 271 -15.96 -21.33 3.44
CA HIS A 271 -15.27 -20.69 2.30
C HIS A 271 -14.18 -21.60 1.70
N PRO A 272 -14.56 -22.72 1.08
CA PRO A 272 -13.59 -23.67 0.52
C PRO A 272 -12.64 -23.01 -0.50
N GLY A 273 -13.12 -21.99 -1.23
CA GLY A 273 -12.34 -21.22 -2.20
C GLY A 273 -11.25 -20.30 -1.60
N TRP A 274 -11.31 -19.96 -0.31
CA TRP A 274 -10.36 -19.03 0.32
C TRP A 274 -9.07 -19.73 0.77
N MET A 275 -9.14 -21.04 1.00
CA MET A 275 -8.10 -21.82 1.66
C MET A 275 -7.24 -22.65 0.68
N HIS A 276 -7.24 -22.28 -0.61
CA HIS A 276 -6.34 -22.84 -1.61
C HIS A 276 -4.91 -22.24 -1.73
N PRO A 277 -4.32 -21.49 -0.77
CA PRO A 277 -2.94 -21.08 -0.96
C PRO A 277 -1.93 -22.25 -0.97
N ALA A 278 -0.99 -22.24 -1.93
CA ALA A 278 0.06 -23.24 -2.15
C ALA A 278 1.07 -23.47 -0.99
N SER A 279 0.91 -22.84 0.17
CA SER A 279 1.78 -23.11 1.32
C SER A 279 1.07 -22.91 2.66
N ALA A 280 1.49 -23.67 3.67
CA ALA A 280 1.01 -23.54 5.05
C ALA A 280 1.04 -22.10 5.58
N TRP A 281 2.14 -21.38 5.33
CA TRP A 281 2.24 -19.97 5.74
C TRP A 281 1.19 -19.09 5.08
N ARG A 282 0.89 -19.35 3.82
CA ARG A 282 -0.15 -18.58 3.11
C ARG A 282 -1.54 -18.95 3.56
N ARG A 283 -1.82 -20.22 3.89
CA ARG A 283 -3.09 -20.64 4.51
C ARG A 283 -3.30 -19.95 5.87
N MET A 284 -2.25 -19.89 6.69
CA MET A 284 -2.27 -19.18 7.96
C MET A 284 -2.47 -17.66 7.79
N GLU A 285 -1.76 -17.03 6.84
CA GLU A 285 -1.99 -15.61 6.48
C GLU A 285 -3.43 -15.37 6.01
N ALA A 286 -3.96 -16.24 5.13
CA ALA A 286 -5.32 -16.17 4.60
C ALA A 286 -6.36 -16.28 5.72
N TRP A 287 -6.20 -17.26 6.60
CA TRP A 287 -7.08 -17.48 7.74
C TRP A 287 -7.12 -16.27 8.68
N LEU A 288 -5.94 -15.74 9.06
CA LEU A 288 -5.86 -14.56 9.91
C LEU A 288 -6.49 -13.33 9.23
N MET A 289 -6.23 -13.11 7.95
CA MET A 289 -6.82 -12.00 7.20
C MET A 289 -8.35 -12.12 7.14
N ALA A 290 -8.87 -13.31 6.85
CA ALA A 290 -10.31 -13.57 6.83
C ALA A 290 -10.95 -13.32 8.22
N ALA A 291 -10.29 -13.76 9.29
CA ALA A 291 -10.77 -13.52 10.66
C ALA A 291 -10.75 -12.03 11.06
N LEU A 292 -9.83 -11.23 10.51
CA LEU A 292 -9.78 -9.79 10.76
C LEU A 292 -10.80 -9.01 9.91
N GLU A 293 -11.01 -9.44 8.66
CA GLU A 293 -11.86 -8.73 7.71
C GLU A 293 -13.34 -9.10 7.81
N CYS A 294 -13.69 -10.37 8.04
CA CYS A 294 -15.06 -10.83 7.89
C CYS A 294 -15.82 -10.89 9.24
N PRO A 295 -16.82 -10.01 9.46
CA PRO A 295 -17.60 -9.99 10.70
C PRO A 295 -18.46 -11.26 10.87
N VAL A 296 -19.01 -11.79 9.76
CA VAL A 296 -19.90 -12.96 9.74
C VAL A 296 -19.18 -14.21 10.24
N LEU A 297 -17.93 -14.41 9.80
CA LEU A 297 -17.08 -15.54 10.17
C LEU A 297 -16.67 -15.55 11.63
N ALA A 298 -16.75 -14.40 12.26
CA ALA A 298 -16.42 -14.22 13.65
C ALA A 298 -17.67 -14.15 14.56
N GLY A 299 -18.86 -14.41 14.01
CA GLY A 299 -20.13 -14.31 14.73
C GLY A 299 -20.46 -12.89 15.20
N ARG A 300 -19.94 -11.85 14.53
CA ARG A 300 -20.03 -10.45 14.95
C ARG A 300 -21.22 -9.74 14.31
N ARG A 301 -21.71 -8.73 15.03
CA ARG A 301 -22.34 -7.56 14.39
C ARG A 301 -21.24 -6.56 14.01
N GLU A 302 -21.41 -5.94 12.86
CA GLU A 302 -20.52 -4.94 12.27
C GLU A 302 -20.19 -3.77 13.22
N PRO A 303 -19.03 -3.09 13.05
CA PRO A 303 -18.11 -3.06 11.87
C PRO A 303 -16.90 -4.02 11.96
N SER A 304 -16.12 -4.16 10.87
CA SER A 304 -14.94 -5.06 10.83
C SER A 304 -13.70 -4.47 11.54
N VAL A 305 -12.67 -5.29 11.82
CA VAL A 305 -11.39 -4.80 12.37
C VAL A 305 -10.68 -3.89 11.37
N ALA A 306 -10.84 -4.16 10.08
CA ALA A 306 -10.28 -3.34 9.02
C ALA A 306 -10.82 -1.90 9.07
N GLU A 307 -12.10 -1.76 9.37
CA GLU A 307 -12.81 -0.49 9.45
C GLU A 307 -12.51 0.24 10.76
N THR A 308 -12.61 -0.47 11.89
CA THR A 308 -12.47 0.13 13.23
C THR A 308 -11.03 0.29 13.68
N GLY A 309 -10.10 -0.53 13.18
CA GLY A 309 -8.76 -0.67 13.73
C GLY A 309 -8.73 -1.33 15.13
N VAL A 310 -9.87 -1.84 15.61
CA VAL A 310 -9.99 -2.43 16.95
C VAL A 310 -9.89 -3.94 16.86
N LEU A 311 -8.87 -4.51 17.51
CA LEU A 311 -8.71 -5.96 17.65
C LEU A 311 -9.68 -6.52 18.71
N ASP A 312 -10.90 -6.79 18.27
CA ASP A 312 -11.96 -7.42 19.08
C ASP A 312 -11.66 -8.87 19.48
N GLU A 313 -12.51 -9.45 20.33
CA GLU A 313 -12.25 -10.77 20.92
C GLU A 313 -12.17 -11.90 19.90
N PRO A 314 -13.07 -12.03 18.90
CA PRO A 314 -12.93 -13.09 17.91
C PRO A 314 -11.64 -12.94 17.05
N ALA A 315 -11.29 -11.72 16.63
CA ALA A 315 -10.05 -11.49 15.89
C ALA A 315 -8.80 -11.75 16.76
N ARG A 316 -8.85 -11.33 18.03
CA ARG A 316 -7.81 -11.59 19.02
C ARG A 316 -7.63 -13.09 19.24
N SER A 317 -8.72 -13.85 19.32
CA SER A 317 -8.69 -15.30 19.45
C SER A 317 -8.03 -15.98 18.24
N ALA A 318 -8.40 -15.58 17.01
CA ALA A 318 -7.75 -16.09 15.80
C ALA A 318 -6.25 -15.73 15.74
N ALA A 319 -5.87 -14.51 16.12
CA ALA A 319 -4.49 -14.09 16.23
C ALA A 319 -3.73 -14.87 17.32
N ARG A 320 -4.35 -15.16 18.46
CA ARG A 320 -3.78 -15.97 19.54
C ARG A 320 -3.48 -17.38 19.07
N LEU A 321 -4.46 -18.04 18.46
CA LEU A 321 -4.31 -19.39 17.88
C LEU A 321 -3.18 -19.46 16.84
N CYS A 322 -2.98 -18.39 16.06
CA CYS A 322 -1.83 -18.26 15.17
C CYS A 322 -0.48 -18.33 15.94
N LEU A 323 -0.36 -17.59 17.05
CA LEU A 323 0.85 -17.53 17.87
C LEU A 323 1.12 -18.85 18.64
N GLU A 324 0.05 -19.46 19.16
CA GLU A 324 0.12 -20.77 19.82
C GLU A 324 0.51 -21.87 18.83
N ALA A 325 -0.01 -21.84 17.60
CA ALA A 325 0.40 -22.78 16.56
C ALA A 325 1.88 -22.63 16.19
N LEU A 326 2.41 -21.40 16.23
CA LEU A 326 3.84 -21.10 16.13
C LEU A 326 4.66 -21.55 17.35
N GLY A 327 4.01 -22.06 18.40
CA GLY A 327 4.68 -22.53 19.62
C GLY A 327 5.36 -21.42 20.40
N LEU A 328 4.83 -20.19 20.34
CA LEU A 328 5.35 -19.08 21.13
C LEU A 328 4.91 -19.22 22.60
N PRO A 329 5.75 -18.82 23.58
CA PRO A 329 5.38 -18.82 24.99
C PRO A 329 4.30 -17.75 25.27
N GLU A 330 3.52 -17.91 26.35
CA GLU A 330 2.38 -17.02 26.67
C GLU A 330 2.77 -15.53 26.79
N SER A 331 4.00 -15.25 27.25
CA SER A 331 4.55 -13.88 27.28
C SER A 331 4.66 -13.27 25.89
N ASP A 332 5.15 -14.04 24.92
CA ASP A 332 5.34 -13.62 23.54
C ASP A 332 4.00 -13.58 22.79
N VAL A 333 3.07 -14.48 23.14
CA VAL A 333 1.68 -14.43 22.69
C VAL A 333 1.05 -13.09 23.10
N SER A 334 1.15 -12.74 24.38
CA SER A 334 0.59 -11.50 24.93
C SER A 334 1.21 -10.25 24.29
N ALA A 335 2.54 -10.22 24.18
CA ALA A 335 3.26 -9.12 23.54
C ALA A 335 2.92 -9.02 22.03
N GLY A 336 2.81 -10.16 21.35
CA GLY A 336 2.42 -10.24 19.95
C GLY A 336 1.03 -9.69 19.69
N LEU A 337 0.05 -10.04 20.54
CA LEU A 337 -1.32 -9.52 20.45
C LEU A 337 -1.39 -8.01 20.70
N ALA A 338 -0.68 -7.50 21.71
CA ALA A 338 -0.59 -6.07 21.98
C ALA A 338 0.00 -5.31 20.77
N ALA A 339 1.10 -5.83 20.21
CA ALA A 339 1.72 -5.24 19.02
C ALA A 339 0.81 -5.26 17.78
N LEU A 340 -0.02 -6.30 17.60
CA LEU A 340 -1.00 -6.33 16.51
C LEU A 340 -2.10 -5.29 16.73
N ALA A 341 -2.64 -5.20 17.95
CA ALA A 341 -3.67 -4.23 18.30
C ALA A 341 -3.17 -2.79 18.07
N ASP A 342 -1.95 -2.48 18.51
CA ASP A 342 -1.35 -1.17 18.31
C ASP A 342 -1.14 -0.85 16.83
N GLU A 343 -0.71 -1.83 16.01
CA GLU A 343 -0.54 -1.64 14.56
C GLU A 343 -1.89 -1.41 13.84
N LEU A 344 -2.94 -2.11 14.25
CA LEU A 344 -4.28 -2.00 13.64
C LEU A 344 -4.96 -0.66 13.95
N ARG A 345 -4.69 -0.05 15.11
CA ARG A 345 -5.21 1.28 15.47
C ARG A 345 -4.60 2.40 14.64
N ARG A 346 -3.43 2.18 14.03
CA ARG A 346 -2.77 3.21 13.21
C ARG A 346 -3.58 3.47 11.96
N GLU A 347 -3.64 4.73 11.57
CA GLU A 347 -4.18 5.10 10.26
C GLU A 347 -3.29 4.54 9.13
N THR A 348 -1.97 4.53 9.35
CA THR A 348 -0.98 4.10 8.37
C THR A 348 0.01 3.08 8.99
N PRO A 349 -0.09 1.78 8.66
CA PRO A 349 0.86 0.74 9.11
C PRO A 349 2.31 1.01 8.65
N TYR A 350 3.31 0.49 9.38
CA TYR A 350 4.73 0.85 9.21
C TYR A 350 5.40 0.36 7.92
N ARG A 351 4.88 -0.70 7.29
CA ARG A 351 5.43 -1.27 6.04
C ARG A 351 6.91 -1.66 6.09
N THR A 352 7.34 -2.23 7.20
CA THR A 352 8.71 -2.76 7.43
C THR A 352 9.27 -3.55 6.24
N ARG A 353 8.43 -4.36 5.57
CA ARG A 353 8.85 -5.13 4.39
C ARG A 353 9.24 -4.26 3.20
N LEU A 354 8.53 -3.16 2.96
CA LEU A 354 8.84 -2.23 1.88
C LEU A 354 10.21 -1.60 2.13
N PHE A 355 10.43 -1.05 3.32
CA PHE A 355 11.69 -0.43 3.72
C PHE A 355 12.87 -1.41 3.59
N ARG A 356 12.73 -2.65 4.06
CA ARG A 356 13.75 -3.69 3.85
C ARG A 356 14.05 -3.95 2.36
N LEU A 357 13.03 -3.94 1.51
CA LEU A 357 13.22 -4.12 0.06
C LEU A 357 13.92 -2.91 -0.57
N VAL A 358 13.55 -1.68 -0.18
CA VAL A 358 14.23 -0.46 -0.62
C VAL A 358 15.70 -0.50 -0.20
N ALA A 359 15.98 -0.84 1.06
CA ALA A 359 17.35 -0.94 1.57
C ALA A 359 18.16 -1.92 0.72
N ARG A 360 17.69 -3.15 0.58
CA ARG A 360 18.43 -4.20 -0.14
C ARG A 360 18.55 -3.98 -1.65
N ARG A 361 17.52 -3.44 -2.30
CA ARG A 361 17.41 -3.42 -3.77
C ARG A 361 17.65 -2.05 -4.40
N VAL A 362 17.61 -0.98 -3.62
CA VAL A 362 17.88 0.39 -4.07
C VAL A 362 19.15 0.88 -3.39
N LEU A 363 19.19 0.92 -2.06
CA LEU A 363 20.38 1.39 -1.35
C LEU A 363 21.57 0.46 -1.56
N GLY A 364 21.31 -0.85 -1.65
CA GLY A 364 22.32 -1.87 -1.98
C GLY A 364 22.93 -1.75 -3.38
N THR A 365 22.35 -0.99 -4.30
CA THR A 365 22.97 -0.65 -5.59
C THR A 365 23.78 0.65 -5.53
N GLY A 366 23.96 1.20 -4.32
CA GLY A 366 24.61 2.49 -4.06
C GLY A 366 23.74 3.69 -4.42
N ARG A 367 22.42 3.52 -4.61
CA ARG A 367 21.50 4.64 -4.86
C ARG A 367 20.93 5.13 -3.52
N PRO A 368 21.29 6.34 -3.05
CA PRO A 368 20.65 6.90 -1.86
C PRO A 368 19.17 7.22 -2.13
N VAL A 369 18.37 7.25 -1.06
CA VAL A 369 16.92 7.48 -1.13
C VAL A 369 16.53 8.52 -0.11
N VAL A 370 15.82 9.58 -0.54
CA VAL A 370 15.24 10.58 0.37
C VAL A 370 13.75 10.34 0.49
N PHE A 371 13.27 10.16 1.72
CA PHE A 371 11.87 9.99 2.08
C PHE A 371 11.24 11.34 2.42
N VAL A 372 10.13 11.66 1.76
CA VAL A 372 9.44 12.94 1.86
C VAL A 372 8.00 12.71 2.35
N PRO A 373 7.74 12.72 3.65
CA PRO A 373 6.40 12.48 4.19
C PRO A 373 5.48 13.68 3.96
N LEU A 374 4.28 13.45 3.45
CA LEU A 374 3.19 14.42 3.38
C LEU A 374 2.00 13.87 4.18
N CYS A 375 1.55 14.65 5.14
CA CYS A 375 0.60 14.20 6.15
C CYS A 375 -0.60 15.13 6.12
N HIS A 376 -1.82 14.59 6.03
CA HIS A 376 -3.00 15.40 6.28
C HIS A 376 -3.21 15.59 7.78
N ARG A 377 -3.90 16.67 8.14
CA ARG A 377 -4.47 16.92 9.46
C ARG A 377 -5.97 17.02 9.28
N ALA A 378 -6.71 16.11 9.90
CA ALA A 378 -8.17 16.15 9.92
C ALA A 378 -8.71 16.85 11.18
N ASP A 379 -7.92 16.88 12.27
CA ASP A 379 -8.31 17.52 13.52
C ASP A 379 -8.26 19.04 13.39
N GLY A 380 -9.43 19.68 13.39
CA GLY A 380 -9.57 21.13 13.21
C GLY A 380 -9.72 21.53 11.75
N GLU A 381 -8.99 22.56 11.31
CA GLU A 381 -9.02 22.99 9.91
C GLU A 381 -8.21 22.02 9.04
N PRO A 382 -8.84 21.35 8.04
CA PRO A 382 -8.15 20.34 7.25
C PRO A 382 -7.00 20.93 6.46
N ARG A 383 -5.78 20.41 6.65
CA ARG A 383 -4.57 20.87 5.95
C ARG A 383 -3.62 19.74 5.61
N ILE A 384 -2.60 20.05 4.80
CA ILE A 384 -1.50 19.15 4.49
C ILE A 384 -0.21 19.74 5.06
N ASP A 385 0.57 18.91 5.73
CA ASP A 385 1.87 19.26 6.30
C ASP A 385 2.99 18.45 5.59
N LEU A 386 4.18 19.05 5.51
CA LEU A 386 5.41 18.33 5.17
C LEU A 386 6.04 17.77 6.45
N GLY A 387 6.18 16.45 6.55
CA GLY A 387 6.74 15.79 7.73
C GLY A 387 8.27 15.88 7.83
N ALA A 388 8.85 15.20 8.83
CA ALA A 388 10.28 15.07 9.02
C ALA A 388 10.88 14.15 7.95
N SER A 389 11.66 14.74 7.04
CA SER A 389 12.27 14.02 5.92
C SER A 389 13.58 13.36 6.33
N TRP A 390 13.90 12.25 5.70
CA TRP A 390 15.08 11.45 6.00
C TRP A 390 15.76 11.00 4.71
N ALA A 391 17.08 11.00 4.70
CA ALA A 391 17.88 10.42 3.63
C ALA A 391 18.50 9.12 4.12
N TRP A 392 18.35 8.05 3.36
CA TRP A 392 19.20 6.87 3.46
C TRP A 392 20.38 7.04 2.52
N GLU A 393 21.57 7.14 3.09
CA GLU A 393 22.77 7.49 2.35
C GLU A 393 23.49 6.24 1.83
N ARG A 394 23.63 5.22 2.69
CA ARG A 394 24.34 3.97 2.38
C ARG A 394 23.90 2.81 3.25
N LEU A 395 24.28 1.60 2.84
CA LEU A 395 24.24 0.42 3.70
C LEU A 395 25.61 0.17 4.35
N ALA A 396 25.62 0.06 5.68
CA ALA A 396 26.73 -0.44 6.47
C ALA A 396 26.44 -1.90 6.85
N GLY A 397 26.85 -2.84 6.00
CA GLY A 397 26.48 -4.25 6.13
C GLY A 397 24.96 -4.47 5.99
N LYS A 398 24.29 -4.84 7.07
CA LYS A 398 22.82 -5.00 7.12
C LYS A 398 22.09 -3.76 7.67
N LYS A 399 22.83 -2.75 8.14
CA LYS A 399 22.28 -1.53 8.70
C LYS A 399 22.21 -0.44 7.64
N VAL A 400 21.21 0.41 7.76
CA VAL A 400 21.06 1.64 6.98
C VAL A 400 21.68 2.77 7.78
N VAL A 401 22.47 3.61 7.11
CA VAL A 401 22.94 4.90 7.62
C VAL A 401 22.05 5.98 7.04
N ALA A 402 21.48 6.81 7.91
CA ALA A 402 20.50 7.81 7.55
C ALA A 402 20.73 9.15 8.26
N SER A 403 20.31 10.24 7.61
CA SER A 403 20.33 11.59 8.16
C SER A 403 18.96 12.26 7.99
N SER A 404 18.49 13.01 8.98
CA SER A 404 17.22 13.74 8.92
C SER A 404 17.40 15.16 8.34
N SER A 405 16.31 15.77 7.89
CA SER A 405 16.31 17.18 7.48
C SER A 405 16.62 18.13 8.65
N ALA A 406 16.47 17.68 9.90
CA ALA A 406 16.82 18.41 11.11
C ALA A 406 18.29 18.21 11.54
N GLY A 407 19.08 17.42 10.80
CA GLY A 407 20.50 17.18 11.11
C GLY A 407 20.74 16.07 12.14
N GLU A 408 19.76 15.20 12.36
CA GLU A 408 19.94 14.01 13.19
C GLU A 408 20.47 12.84 12.36
N ASP A 409 21.48 12.13 12.88
CA ASP A 409 21.99 10.91 12.28
C ASP A 409 21.40 9.66 12.92
N TRP A 410 21.25 8.60 12.13
CA TRP A 410 20.72 7.32 12.59
C TRP A 410 21.38 6.14 11.88
N GLU A 411 21.67 5.07 12.63
CA GLU A 411 22.16 3.80 12.07
C GLU A 411 21.44 2.61 12.71
N GLY A 412 20.84 1.73 11.90
CA GLY A 412 20.13 0.55 12.40
C GLY A 412 19.49 -0.30 11.30
N ALA A 413 18.60 -1.23 11.67
CA ALA A 413 17.90 -2.05 10.69
C ALA A 413 16.80 -1.26 9.95
N ALA A 414 16.63 -1.51 8.65
CA ALA A 414 15.64 -0.82 7.83
C ALA A 414 14.21 -0.93 8.39
N GLU A 415 13.90 -2.02 9.08
CA GLU A 415 12.64 -2.27 9.77
C GLU A 415 12.44 -1.36 10.97
N ASP A 416 13.47 -1.14 11.79
CA ASP A 416 13.42 -0.24 12.95
C ASP A 416 13.25 1.21 12.49
N PHE A 417 13.94 1.58 11.40
CA PHE A 417 13.74 2.86 10.74
C PHE A 417 12.28 3.04 10.29
N ALA A 418 11.67 2.02 9.69
CA ALA A 418 10.29 2.10 9.21
C ALA A 418 9.31 2.40 10.35
N VAL A 419 9.52 1.77 11.51
CA VAL A 419 8.73 2.02 12.73
C VAL A 419 8.92 3.46 13.20
N ARG A 420 10.18 3.90 13.30
CA ARG A 420 10.53 5.26 13.71
C ARG A 420 9.92 6.32 12.78
N PHE A 421 10.22 6.22 11.48
CA PHE A 421 9.71 7.11 10.43
C PHE A 421 8.18 7.19 10.45
N GLY A 422 7.52 6.04 10.63
CA GLY A 422 6.08 5.96 10.76
C GLY A 422 5.53 6.68 11.99
N ARG A 423 6.19 6.58 13.15
CA ARG A 423 5.76 7.25 14.41
C ARG A 423 5.95 8.76 14.37
N GLU A 424 7.05 9.20 13.75
CA GLU A 424 7.36 10.62 13.63
C GLU A 424 6.37 11.35 12.72
N ASN A 425 5.90 10.69 11.65
CA ASN A 425 5.17 11.36 10.57
C ASN A 425 3.68 11.00 10.52
N PHE A 426 3.30 9.75 10.77
CA PHE A 426 1.94 9.25 10.57
C PHE A 426 1.38 8.77 11.90
N ARG A 427 0.63 9.64 12.57
CA ARG A 427 0.01 9.37 13.87
C ARG A 427 -1.39 8.83 13.68
#